data_AF-A7I6R9-F1
#
_entry.id   AF-A7I6R9-F1
#
_cell.length_a   1.000
_cell.length_b   1.000
_cell.length_c   1.000
_cell.angle_alpha   90.00
_cell.angle_beta   90.00
_cell.angle_gamma   90.00
#
_symmetry.space_group_name_H-M   'P 1'
#
loop_
_entity.id
_entity.type
_entity.pdbx_description
1 polymer ?
#
loop_
_entity_poly.entity_id
_entity_poly.type
_entity_poly.pdbx_seq_one_letter_code
_entity_poly.pdbx_strand_id
1 'polypeptide(L)'
;MYENDMHNRNTVLDDKIRNRESWFKLFLWGIISLFLVISLLLFVYNIVIGNFKFDFTDLRFSDLLSLSMAIFAIFLSIAFYFKASETSNIFYNNTYRFTTHVSELLGRIEAGFEEKLRHIDEGQSDLKESVEKLPSYMKGNPESTKKEISEESKNLQKELDARNTMIHKLVEKTTLQEHEKLEAIRQLQEREKAIDEMKKQISHLQRRLDMEQNNSTRNRRGSSLGRMSLYLVHNLDHTLHLSREKIKDMPLEELRYRFEEKLLHFDPDFVRDMKINNFVDEYAKLTPSGINFLSNAITKM
;
A
#
# COMPACT_ATOMS: atom_id res chain seq x y z
N MET A 1 -2.84 -21.40 40.24
CA MET A 1 -3.24 -22.71 40.82
C MET A 1 -4.43 -23.31 40.08
N TYR A 2 -5.49 -22.54 39.77
CA TYR A 2 -6.66 -23.02 39.01
C TYR A 2 -6.40 -23.38 37.52
N GLU A 3 -5.39 -22.79 36.88
CA GLU A 3 -5.13 -22.99 35.45
C GLU A 3 -4.43 -24.32 35.13
N ASN A 4 -3.58 -24.82 36.05
CA ASN A 4 -2.93 -26.13 35.92
C ASN A 4 -3.92 -27.30 36.07
N ASP A 5 -4.96 -27.16 36.91
CA ASP A 5 -5.97 -28.21 37.12
C ASP A 5 -6.98 -28.34 35.97
N MET A 6 -7.17 -27.27 35.18
CA MET A 6 -7.99 -27.30 33.97
C MET A 6 -7.22 -27.96 32.81
N HIS A 7 -5.93 -27.64 32.66
CA HIS A 7 -5.09 -28.20 31.60
C HIS A 7 -4.82 -29.71 31.80
N ASN A 8 -4.62 -30.14 33.05
CA ASN A 8 -4.44 -31.56 33.39
C ASN A 8 -5.73 -32.39 33.21
N ARG A 9 -6.91 -31.81 33.41
CA ARG A 9 -8.18 -32.51 33.17
C ARG A 9 -8.48 -32.74 31.69
N ASN A 10 -8.16 -31.77 30.83
CA ASN A 10 -8.40 -31.90 29.39
C ASN A 10 -7.49 -32.95 28.75
N THR A 11 -6.21 -33.01 29.15
CA THR A 11 -5.27 -34.03 28.67
C THR A 11 -5.66 -35.45 29.09
N VAL A 12 -6.11 -35.64 30.33
CA VAL A 12 -6.61 -36.93 30.83
C VAL A 12 -7.90 -37.37 30.14
N LEU A 13 -8.80 -36.43 29.79
CA LEU A 13 -10.02 -36.72 29.05
C LEU A 13 -9.72 -37.11 27.59
N ASP A 14 -8.82 -36.39 26.93
CA ASP A 14 -8.39 -36.68 25.56
C ASP A 14 -7.69 -38.04 25.44
N ASP A 15 -6.84 -38.40 26.41
CA ASP A 15 -6.19 -39.71 26.47
C ASP A 15 -7.18 -40.85 26.69
N LYS A 16 -8.22 -40.65 27.52
CA LYS A 16 -9.30 -41.62 27.70
C LYS A 16 -10.14 -41.82 26.43
N ILE A 17 -10.42 -40.74 25.70
CA ILE A 17 -11.21 -40.81 24.46
C ILE A 17 -10.42 -41.53 23.36
N ARG A 18 -9.14 -41.19 23.19
CA ARG A 18 -8.24 -41.80 22.20
C ARG A 18 -8.01 -43.30 22.44
N ASN A 19 -7.85 -43.71 23.70
CA ASN A 19 -7.68 -45.13 24.04
C ASN A 19 -8.95 -45.93 23.78
N ARG A 20 -10.13 -45.35 24.03
CA ARG A 20 -11.42 -45.99 23.77
C ARG A 20 -11.66 -46.19 22.27
N GLU A 21 -11.35 -45.19 21.44
CA GLU A 21 -11.48 -45.30 19.97
C GLU A 21 -10.55 -46.38 19.39
N SER A 22 -9.33 -46.49 19.94
CA SER A 22 -8.35 -47.50 19.52
C SER A 22 -8.81 -48.92 19.87
N TRP A 23 -9.41 -49.11 21.06
CA TRP A 23 -9.96 -50.40 21.47
C TRP A 23 -11.18 -50.82 20.64
N PHE A 24 -12.06 -49.86 20.29
CA PHE A 24 -13.18 -50.11 19.38
C PHE A 24 -12.72 -50.52 17.97
N LYS A 25 -11.68 -49.88 17.42
CA LYS A 25 -11.11 -50.26 16.11
C LYS A 25 -10.53 -51.67 16.12
N LEU A 26 -9.81 -52.03 17.18
CA LEU A 26 -9.26 -53.39 17.34
C LEU A 26 -10.37 -54.44 17.47
N PHE A 27 -11.43 -54.13 18.22
CA PHE A 27 -12.59 -55.02 18.36
C PHE A 27 -13.34 -55.19 17.03
N LEU A 28 -13.55 -54.11 16.27
CA LEU A 28 -14.21 -54.14 14.97
C LEU A 28 -13.42 -54.98 13.94
N TRP A 29 -12.10 -54.78 13.87
CA TRP A 29 -11.23 -55.55 12.98
C TRP A 29 -11.15 -57.03 13.40
N GLY A 30 -11.20 -57.30 14.70
CA GLY A 30 -11.30 -58.66 15.27
C GLY A 30 -12.59 -59.38 14.86
N ILE A 31 -13.74 -58.70 14.88
CA ILE A 31 -15.01 -59.29 14.45
C ILE A 31 -15.00 -59.58 12.94
N ILE A 32 -14.54 -58.63 12.13
CA ILE A 32 -14.49 -58.80 10.67
C ILE A 32 -13.60 -59.97 10.29
N SER A 33 -12.40 -60.06 10.89
CA SER A 33 -11.47 -61.17 10.63
C SER A 33 -12.04 -62.52 11.10
N LEU A 34 -12.67 -62.59 12.27
CA LEU A 34 -13.34 -63.80 12.77
C LEU A 34 -14.46 -64.25 11.82
N PHE A 35 -15.31 -63.33 11.35
CA PHE A 35 -16.37 -63.62 10.40
C PHE A 35 -15.82 -64.17 9.08
N LEU A 36 -14.72 -63.60 8.59
CA LEU A 36 -14.06 -64.05 7.35
C LEU A 36 -13.52 -65.47 7.49
N VAL A 37 -12.89 -65.79 8.62
CA VAL A 37 -12.38 -67.14 8.92
C VAL A 37 -13.51 -68.16 9.04
N ILE A 38 -14.59 -67.82 9.73
CA ILE A 38 -15.77 -68.68 9.87
C ILE A 38 -16.43 -68.91 8.50
N SER A 39 -16.58 -67.86 7.70
CA SER A 39 -17.13 -67.95 6.34
C SER A 39 -16.29 -68.87 5.46
N LEU A 40 -14.95 -68.77 5.53
CA LEU A 40 -14.03 -69.64 4.80
C LEU A 40 -14.15 -71.10 5.26
N LEU A 41 -14.23 -71.35 6.57
CA LEU A 41 -14.40 -72.70 7.14
C LEU A 41 -15.72 -73.34 6.70
N LEU A 42 -16.82 -72.58 6.72
CA LEU A 42 -18.13 -73.05 6.23
C LEU A 42 -18.11 -73.34 4.73
N PHE A 43 -17.38 -72.55 3.95
CA PHE A 43 -17.21 -72.78 2.52
C PHE A 43 -16.45 -74.10 2.25
N VAL A 44 -15.33 -74.32 2.95
CA VAL A 44 -14.55 -75.56 2.85
C VAL A 44 -15.34 -76.77 3.34
N TYR A 45 -16.04 -76.63 4.46
CA TYR A 45 -16.91 -77.69 5.01
C TYR A 45 -18.00 -78.12 4.01
N ASN A 46 -18.66 -77.14 3.39
CA ASN A 46 -19.64 -77.41 2.34
C ASN A 46 -19.01 -78.14 1.15
N ILE A 47 -17.79 -77.78 0.73
CA ILE A 47 -17.09 -78.44 -0.39
C ILE A 47 -16.72 -79.90 -0.07
N VAL A 48 -16.28 -80.19 1.17
CA VAL A 48 -15.77 -81.52 1.55
C VAL A 48 -16.90 -82.54 1.78
N ILE A 49 -18.03 -82.11 2.35
CA ILE A 49 -19.16 -83.00 2.68
C ILE A 49 -20.26 -82.94 1.62
N GLY A 50 -20.43 -81.80 0.97
CA GLY A 50 -21.34 -81.66 -0.16
C GLY A 50 -20.82 -82.48 -1.34
N ASN A 51 -21.68 -83.34 -1.89
CA ASN A 51 -21.42 -84.00 -3.18
C ASN A 51 -21.46 -82.95 -4.31
N PHE A 52 -20.48 -82.04 -4.35
CA PHE A 52 -20.32 -81.05 -5.40
C PHE A 52 -19.92 -81.75 -6.70
N LYS A 53 -20.91 -82.29 -7.39
CA LYS A 53 -20.79 -82.59 -8.82
C LYS A 53 -20.89 -81.24 -9.53
N PHE A 54 -19.76 -80.65 -9.89
CA PHE A 54 -19.69 -79.51 -10.79
C PHE A 54 -20.20 -79.97 -12.15
N ASP A 55 -21.51 -79.87 -12.37
CA ASP A 55 -22.09 -80.12 -13.68
C ASP A 55 -21.96 -78.84 -14.51
N PHE A 56 -20.87 -78.74 -15.28
CA PHE A 56 -20.63 -77.63 -16.20
C PHE A 56 -21.68 -77.55 -17.32
N THR A 57 -22.56 -78.54 -17.43
CA THR A 57 -23.62 -78.62 -18.44
C THR A 57 -24.72 -77.57 -18.21
N ASP A 58 -24.92 -77.11 -16.97
CA ASP A 58 -25.91 -76.07 -16.63
C ASP A 58 -25.37 -74.63 -16.70
N LEU A 59 -24.06 -74.46 -16.97
CA LEU A 59 -23.47 -73.14 -17.14
C LEU A 59 -23.83 -72.58 -18.51
N ARG A 60 -24.79 -71.65 -18.52
CA ARG A 60 -25.19 -70.97 -19.75
C ARG A 60 -24.10 -69.97 -20.12
N PHE A 61 -23.92 -69.74 -21.42
CA PHE A 61 -23.01 -68.69 -21.90
C PHE A 61 -23.30 -67.31 -21.28
N SER A 62 -24.57 -67.04 -20.95
CA SER A 62 -24.98 -65.83 -20.23
C SER A 62 -24.34 -65.70 -18.85
N ASP A 63 -24.09 -66.81 -18.16
CA ASP A 63 -23.50 -66.83 -16.81
C ASP A 63 -21.99 -66.55 -16.89
N LEU A 64 -21.32 -67.08 -17.93
CA LEU A 64 -19.92 -66.76 -18.22
C LEU A 64 -19.73 -65.30 -18.64
N LEU A 65 -20.65 -64.76 -19.44
CA LEU A 65 -20.64 -63.36 -19.84
C LEU A 65 -20.87 -62.44 -18.63
N SER A 66 -21.82 -62.79 -17.76
CA SER A 66 -22.09 -62.13 -16.48
C SER A 66 -20.84 -62.11 -15.58
N LEU A 67 -20.17 -63.26 -15.42
CA LEU A 67 -18.97 -63.38 -14.61
C LEU A 67 -17.81 -62.53 -15.17
N SER A 68 -17.63 -62.55 -16.50
CA SER A 68 -16.64 -61.71 -17.19
C SER A 68 -16.91 -60.23 -16.97
N MET A 69 -18.17 -59.80 -17.13
CA MET A 69 -18.58 -58.41 -16.89
C MET A 69 -18.40 -58.00 -15.44
N ALA A 70 -18.70 -58.88 -14.48
CA ALA A 70 -18.49 -58.62 -13.07
C ALA A 70 -16.99 -58.41 -12.75
N ILE A 71 -16.11 -59.24 -13.31
CA ILE A 71 -14.66 -59.08 -13.14
C ILE A 71 -14.19 -57.76 -13.77
N PHE A 72 -14.66 -57.41 -14.96
CA PHE A 72 -14.35 -56.13 -15.61
C PHE A 72 -14.83 -54.93 -14.78
N ALA A 73 -16.02 -55.00 -14.19
CA ALA A 73 -16.56 -53.95 -13.33
C ALA A 73 -15.71 -53.76 -12.07
N ILE A 74 -15.24 -54.86 -11.46
CA ILE A 74 -14.33 -54.81 -10.31
C ILE A 74 -12.99 -54.16 -10.70
N PHE A 75 -12.40 -54.57 -11.83
CA PHE A 75 -11.15 -53.98 -12.32
C PHE A 75 -11.30 -52.48 -12.63
N LEU A 76 -12.39 -52.08 -13.28
CA LEU A 76 -12.67 -50.67 -13.55
C LEU A 76 -12.86 -49.86 -12.26
N SER A 77 -13.54 -50.44 -11.26
CA SER A 77 -13.70 -49.81 -9.95
C SER A 77 -12.34 -49.57 -9.26
N ILE A 78 -11.46 -50.57 -9.27
CA ILE A 78 -10.10 -50.45 -8.71
C ILE A 78 -9.28 -49.40 -9.48
N ALA A 79 -9.34 -49.43 -10.82
CA ALA A 79 -8.64 -48.46 -11.67
C ALA A 79 -9.14 -47.02 -11.43
N PHE A 80 -10.45 -46.82 -11.31
CA PHE A 80 -11.02 -45.52 -10.99
C PHE A 80 -10.69 -45.08 -9.56
N TYR A 81 -10.65 -45.99 -8.59
CA TYR A 81 -10.25 -45.68 -7.22
C TYR A 81 -8.80 -45.15 -7.18
N PHE A 82 -7.85 -45.84 -7.82
CA PHE A 82 -6.46 -45.38 -7.84
C PHE A 82 -6.31 -44.07 -8.58
N LYS A 83 -6.96 -43.91 -9.73
CA LYS A 83 -6.87 -42.66 -10.51
C LYS A 83 -7.54 -41.49 -9.81
N ALA A 84 -8.69 -41.70 -9.17
CA ALA A 84 -9.35 -40.70 -8.35
C ALA A 84 -8.50 -40.35 -7.12
N SER A 85 -7.87 -41.32 -6.46
CA SER A 85 -7.00 -41.09 -5.31
C SER A 85 -5.75 -40.29 -5.69
N GLU A 86 -5.07 -40.64 -6.79
CA GLU A 86 -3.93 -39.90 -7.30
C GLU A 86 -4.31 -38.47 -7.70
N THR A 87 -5.39 -38.32 -8.46
CA THR A 87 -5.90 -37.01 -8.90
C THR A 87 -6.32 -36.15 -7.70
N SER A 88 -6.98 -36.75 -6.71
CA SER A 88 -7.42 -36.08 -5.49
C SER A 88 -6.23 -35.63 -4.63
N ASN A 89 -5.20 -36.46 -4.48
CA ASN A 89 -4.00 -36.10 -3.73
C ASN A 89 -3.22 -34.97 -4.42
N ILE A 90 -3.14 -34.98 -5.76
CA ILE A 90 -2.56 -33.89 -6.55
C ILE A 90 -3.41 -32.62 -6.40
N PHE A 91 -4.74 -32.75 -6.50
CA PHE A 91 -5.67 -31.64 -6.32
C PHE A 91 -5.52 -31.00 -4.94
N TYR A 92 -5.55 -31.77 -3.85
CA TYR A 92 -5.38 -31.25 -2.50
C TYR A 92 -4.03 -30.58 -2.28
N ASN A 93 -2.93 -31.16 -2.78
CA ASN A 93 -1.62 -30.52 -2.70
C ASN A 93 -1.57 -29.20 -3.47
N ASN A 94 -2.15 -29.17 -4.67
CA ASN A 94 -2.22 -27.96 -5.48
C ASN A 94 -3.12 -26.90 -4.86
N THR A 95 -4.28 -27.28 -4.32
CA THR A 95 -5.19 -26.38 -3.61
C THR A 95 -4.53 -25.81 -2.36
N TYR A 96 -3.87 -26.64 -1.55
CA TYR A 96 -3.15 -26.19 -0.37
C TYR A 96 -2.04 -25.21 -0.75
N ARG A 97 -1.15 -25.58 -1.69
CA ARG A 97 -0.09 -24.68 -2.18
C ARG A 97 -0.65 -23.41 -2.78
N PHE A 98 -1.74 -23.49 -3.53
CA PHE A 98 -2.42 -22.34 -4.10
C PHE A 98 -2.95 -21.41 -3.02
N THR A 99 -3.70 -21.93 -2.04
CA THR A 99 -4.23 -21.13 -0.93
C THR A 99 -3.10 -20.49 -0.13
N THR A 100 -2.04 -21.23 0.20
CA THR A 100 -0.87 -20.67 0.90
C THR A 100 -0.20 -19.56 0.10
N HIS A 101 0.07 -19.79 -1.20
CA HIS A 101 0.66 -18.77 -2.07
C HIS A 101 -0.25 -17.53 -2.20
N VAL A 102 -1.56 -17.73 -2.30
CA VAL A 102 -2.53 -16.62 -2.35
C VAL A 102 -2.53 -15.86 -1.03
N SER A 103 -2.52 -16.53 0.12
CA SER A 103 -2.44 -15.89 1.44
C SER A 103 -1.13 -15.12 1.63
N GLU A 104 0.01 -15.68 1.20
CA GLU A 104 1.29 -14.97 1.22
C GLU A 104 1.30 -13.76 0.31
N LEU A 105 0.75 -13.90 -0.90
CA LEU A 105 0.65 -12.81 -1.85
C LEU A 105 -0.27 -11.71 -1.30
N LEU A 106 -1.40 -12.08 -0.70
CA LEU A 106 -2.34 -11.15 -0.07
C LEU A 106 -1.66 -10.42 1.10
N GLY A 107 -0.92 -11.12 1.95
CA GLY A 107 -0.17 -10.51 3.05
C GLY A 107 0.93 -9.55 2.57
N ARG A 108 1.66 -9.90 1.50
CA ARG A 108 2.63 -8.97 0.87
C ARG A 108 1.95 -7.77 0.21
N ILE A 109 0.78 -7.97 -0.38
CA ILE A 109 -0.02 -6.90 -0.97
C ILE A 109 -0.56 -5.99 0.12
N GLU A 110 -1.07 -6.52 1.22
CA GLU A 110 -1.54 -5.79 2.40
C GLU A 110 -0.41 -4.95 3.01
N ALA A 111 0.75 -5.55 3.27
CA ALA A 111 1.94 -4.82 3.72
C ALA A 111 2.40 -3.75 2.71
N GLY A 112 2.34 -4.06 1.41
CA GLY A 112 2.69 -3.12 0.34
C GLY A 112 1.67 -1.99 0.17
N PHE A 113 0.40 -2.20 0.52
CA PHE A 113 -0.63 -1.18 0.56
C PHE A 113 -0.52 -0.34 1.82
N GLU A 114 -0.25 -0.94 2.97
CA GLU A 114 -0.05 -0.23 4.24
C GLU A 114 1.15 0.73 4.13
N GLU A 115 2.27 0.28 3.59
CA GLU A 115 3.46 1.13 3.41
C GLU A 115 3.24 2.26 2.38
N LYS A 116 2.47 1.99 1.31
CA LYS A 116 2.12 3.01 0.31
C LYS A 116 1.07 3.99 0.85
N LEU A 117 0.11 3.53 1.65
CA LEU A 117 -0.88 4.38 2.30
C LEU A 117 -0.21 5.28 3.35
N ARG A 118 0.72 4.74 4.14
CA ARG A 118 1.51 5.51 5.10
C ARG A 118 2.30 6.62 4.42
N HIS A 119 3.00 6.32 3.32
CA HIS A 119 3.70 7.33 2.52
C HIS A 119 2.77 8.36 1.86
N ILE A 120 1.53 7.98 1.51
CA ILE A 120 0.54 8.91 0.94
C ILE A 120 -0.02 9.83 2.03
N ASP A 121 -0.29 9.31 3.21
CA ASP A 121 -0.79 10.10 4.34
C ASP A 121 0.28 11.07 4.85
N GLU A 122 1.53 10.60 5.00
CA GLU A 122 2.69 11.44 5.31
C GLU A 122 2.91 12.52 4.23
N GLY A 123 2.93 12.13 2.95
CA GLY A 123 3.10 13.06 1.83
C GLY A 123 1.94 14.06 1.68
N GLN A 124 0.70 13.69 2.02
CA GLN A 124 -0.42 14.64 2.07
C GLN A 124 -0.37 15.56 3.28
N SER A 125 0.10 15.07 4.43
CA SER A 125 0.29 15.90 5.62
C SER A 125 1.35 16.97 5.36
N ASP A 126 2.46 16.60 4.73
CA ASP A 126 3.53 17.51 4.33
C ASP A 126 3.04 18.52 3.28
N LEU A 127 2.19 18.08 2.35
CA LEU A 127 1.60 18.95 1.34
C LEU A 127 0.61 19.93 1.97
N LYS A 128 -0.24 19.47 2.90
CA LYS A 128 -1.22 20.31 3.60
C LYS A 128 -0.51 21.32 4.49
N GLU A 129 0.51 20.89 5.24
CA GLU A 129 1.30 21.76 6.11
C GLU A 129 2.11 22.78 5.31
N SER A 130 2.70 22.39 4.18
CA SER A 130 3.39 23.30 3.27
C SER A 130 2.43 24.31 2.60
N VAL A 131 1.17 23.93 2.40
CA VAL A 131 0.12 24.80 1.84
C VAL A 131 -0.47 25.73 2.90
N GLU A 132 -0.60 25.30 4.15
CA GLU A 132 -1.08 26.11 5.28
C GLU A 132 -0.04 27.13 5.76
N LYS A 133 1.26 26.81 5.68
CA LYS A 133 2.35 27.72 6.04
C LYS A 133 2.65 28.80 4.99
N LEU A 134 1.91 28.83 3.88
CA LEU A 134 2.08 29.82 2.83
C LEU A 134 1.38 31.14 3.20
N PRO A 135 2.11 32.27 3.29
CA PRO A 135 1.50 33.54 3.65
C PRO A 135 0.51 34.04 2.58
N SER A 136 -0.63 34.59 3.01
CA SER A 136 -1.77 35.01 2.16
C SER A 136 -1.44 35.96 1.00
N TYR A 137 -0.30 36.66 1.03
CA TYR A 137 0.19 37.54 -0.03
C TYR A 137 0.98 36.82 -1.13
N MET A 138 1.26 35.53 -0.99
CA MET A 138 1.96 34.70 -1.97
C MET A 138 1.00 33.94 -2.92
N LYS A 139 -0.30 34.30 -2.91
CA LYS A 139 -1.37 33.79 -3.78
C LYS A 139 -1.32 34.35 -5.22
N GLY A 140 -0.11 34.58 -5.73
CA GLY A 140 0.15 35.08 -7.08
C GLY A 140 0.27 33.91 -8.07
N ASN A 141 -0.86 33.53 -8.67
CA ASN A 141 -1.01 32.77 -9.90
C ASN A 141 -0.16 31.48 -10.12
N PRO A 142 -0.39 30.40 -9.34
CA PRO A 142 -0.14 29.02 -9.80
C PRO A 142 -1.44 28.19 -9.73
N GLU A 143 -2.59 28.78 -10.07
CA GLU A 143 -3.89 28.09 -9.99
C GLU A 143 -4.03 26.98 -11.03
N SER A 144 -3.46 27.14 -12.23
CA SER A 144 -3.56 26.15 -13.31
C SER A 144 -2.81 24.85 -12.96
N THR A 145 -1.53 24.96 -12.59
CA THR A 145 -0.70 23.78 -12.28
C THR A 145 -1.11 23.11 -10.96
N LYS A 146 -1.61 23.87 -9.97
CA LYS A 146 -2.19 23.29 -8.74
C LYS A 146 -3.52 22.57 -8.99
N LYS A 147 -4.38 23.10 -9.87
CA LYS A 147 -5.61 22.42 -10.27
C LYS A 147 -5.30 21.14 -11.04
N GLU A 148 -4.33 21.19 -11.95
CA GLU A 148 -3.93 20.05 -12.78
C GLU A 148 -3.38 18.90 -11.93
N ILE A 149 -2.50 19.18 -10.95
CA ILE A 149 -1.99 18.17 -10.00
C ILE A 149 -3.12 17.59 -9.12
N SER A 150 -4.09 18.40 -8.72
CA SER A 150 -5.23 17.96 -7.91
C SER A 150 -6.20 17.08 -8.72
N GLU A 151 -6.45 17.43 -9.99
CA GLU A 151 -7.28 16.66 -10.92
C GLU A 151 -6.62 15.33 -11.28
N GLU A 152 -5.32 15.35 -11.56
CA GLU A 152 -4.54 14.16 -11.92
C GLU A 152 -4.39 13.20 -10.73
N SER A 153 -4.21 13.73 -9.52
CA SER A 153 -4.26 12.93 -8.28
C SER A 153 -5.65 12.33 -8.02
N LYS A 154 -6.73 13.06 -8.33
CA LYS A 154 -8.11 12.55 -8.21
C LYS A 154 -8.41 11.46 -9.23
N ASN A 155 -7.87 11.57 -10.44
CA ASN A 155 -7.97 10.53 -11.46
C ASN A 155 -7.15 9.29 -11.10
N LEU A 156 -5.95 9.47 -10.55
CA LEU A 156 -5.14 8.39 -10.00
C LEU A 156 -5.88 7.64 -8.87
N GLN A 157 -6.56 8.36 -7.98
CA GLN A 157 -7.35 7.76 -6.91
C GLN A 157 -8.50 6.90 -7.47
N LYS A 158 -9.23 7.41 -8.46
CA LYS A 158 -10.30 6.64 -9.13
C LYS A 158 -9.77 5.38 -9.80
N GLU A 159 -8.59 5.44 -10.41
CA GLU A 159 -7.96 4.29 -11.06
C GLU A 159 -7.52 3.23 -10.03
N LEU A 160 -7.03 3.67 -8.86
CA LEU A 160 -6.69 2.80 -7.73
C LEU A 160 -7.93 2.15 -7.11
N ASP A 161 -9.04 2.88 -6.96
CA ASP A 161 -10.30 2.35 -6.45
C ASP A 161 -10.91 1.34 -7.43
N ALA A 162 -10.85 1.64 -8.73
CA ALA A 162 -11.27 0.71 -9.79
C ALA A 162 -10.43 -0.58 -9.76
N ARG A 163 -9.11 -0.47 -9.57
CA ARG A 163 -8.20 -1.62 -9.39
C ARG A 163 -8.58 -2.44 -8.15
N ASN A 164 -8.78 -1.81 -7.01
CA ASN A 164 -9.15 -2.52 -5.77
C ASN A 164 -10.49 -3.23 -5.90
N THR A 165 -11.46 -2.62 -6.57
CA THR A 165 -12.76 -3.24 -6.88
C THR A 165 -12.60 -4.46 -7.79
N MET A 166 -11.67 -4.40 -8.76
CA MET A 166 -11.37 -5.51 -9.66
C MET A 166 -10.67 -6.66 -8.95
N ILE A 167 -9.71 -6.36 -8.07
CA ILE A 167 -9.04 -7.34 -7.21
C ILE A 167 -10.07 -8.01 -6.29
N HIS A 168 -10.95 -7.24 -5.64
CA HIS A 168 -12.04 -7.80 -4.82
C HIS A 168 -12.95 -8.72 -5.63
N LYS A 169 -13.35 -8.31 -6.85
CA LYS A 169 -14.15 -9.17 -7.74
C LYS A 169 -13.44 -10.45 -8.19
N LEU A 170 -12.12 -10.43 -8.30
CA LEU A 170 -11.31 -11.60 -8.66
C LEU A 170 -11.11 -12.55 -7.48
N VAL A 171 -10.95 -12.00 -6.27
CA VAL A 171 -10.84 -12.74 -5.01
C VAL A 171 -12.19 -13.35 -4.62
N GLU A 172 -13.30 -12.64 -4.84
CA GLU A 172 -14.66 -13.13 -4.56
C GLU A 172 -15.10 -14.22 -5.56
N LYS A 173 -14.49 -14.28 -6.75
CA LYS A 173 -14.76 -15.27 -7.79
C LYS A 173 -13.68 -16.34 -7.93
N THR A 174 -13.10 -16.84 -6.84
CA THR A 174 -12.04 -17.88 -6.85
C THR A 174 -12.45 -19.28 -7.36
N THR A 175 -13.52 -19.39 -8.15
CA THR A 175 -13.91 -20.56 -8.96
C THR A 175 -13.74 -20.33 -10.47
N LEU A 176 -12.92 -19.36 -10.88
CA LEU A 176 -12.65 -19.09 -12.30
C LEU A 176 -11.67 -20.11 -12.91
N GLN A 177 -11.90 -20.47 -14.17
CA GLN A 177 -11.04 -21.38 -14.93
C GLN A 177 -9.69 -20.70 -15.26
N GLU A 178 -8.63 -21.49 -15.46
CA GLU A 178 -7.23 -21.04 -15.66
C GLU A 178 -7.07 -19.88 -16.67
N HIS A 179 -7.92 -19.83 -17.71
CA HIS A 179 -7.89 -18.81 -18.76
C HIS A 179 -8.39 -17.43 -18.30
N GLU A 180 -9.44 -17.36 -17.48
CA GLU A 180 -10.02 -16.11 -16.98
C GLU A 180 -9.09 -15.44 -15.97
N LYS A 181 -8.35 -16.26 -15.21
CA LYS A 181 -7.31 -15.82 -14.29
C LYS A 181 -6.13 -15.18 -15.03
N LEU A 182 -5.74 -15.76 -16.17
CA LEU A 182 -4.66 -15.27 -17.01
C LEU A 182 -5.02 -13.91 -17.64
N GLU A 183 -6.27 -13.75 -18.07
CA GLU A 183 -6.77 -12.49 -18.62
C GLU A 183 -6.89 -11.40 -17.54
N ALA A 184 -7.34 -11.77 -16.34
CA ALA A 184 -7.39 -10.86 -15.20
C ALA A 184 -6.00 -10.36 -14.77
N ILE A 185 -5.00 -11.25 -14.74
CA ILE A 185 -3.60 -10.88 -14.47
C ILE A 185 -3.08 -9.92 -15.55
N ARG A 186 -3.42 -10.17 -16.83
CA ARG A 186 -3.03 -9.30 -17.95
C ARG A 186 -3.61 -7.89 -17.80
N GLN A 187 -4.89 -7.78 -17.45
CA GLN A 187 -5.56 -6.49 -17.24
C GLN A 187 -5.00 -5.76 -16.02
N LEU A 188 -4.63 -6.48 -14.95
CA LEU A 188 -3.96 -5.91 -13.78
C LEU A 188 -2.58 -5.33 -14.14
N GLN A 189 -1.79 -6.04 -14.97
CA GLN A 189 -0.49 -5.56 -15.42
C GLN A 189 -0.58 -4.33 -16.34
N GLU A 190 -1.58 -4.27 -17.22
CA GLU A 190 -1.83 -3.07 -18.04
C GLU A 190 -2.19 -1.85 -17.18
N ARG A 191 -3.08 -2.03 -16.19
CA ARG A 191 -3.45 -0.96 -15.25
C ARG A 191 -2.26 -0.50 -14.41
N GLU A 192 -1.39 -1.42 -14.01
CA GLU A 192 -0.19 -1.10 -13.24
C GLU A 192 0.82 -0.27 -14.05
N LYS A 193 1.00 -0.58 -15.34
CA LYS A 193 1.80 0.26 -16.24
C LYS A 193 1.22 1.67 -16.38
N ALA A 194 -0.10 1.80 -16.51
CA ALA A 194 -0.76 3.10 -16.60
C ALA A 194 -0.57 3.93 -15.32
N ILE A 195 -0.66 3.31 -14.14
CA ILE A 195 -0.37 3.95 -12.84
C ILE A 195 1.08 4.43 -12.78
N ASP A 196 2.03 3.62 -13.24
CA ASP A 196 3.44 4.00 -13.24
C ASP A 196 3.76 5.16 -14.17
N GLU A 197 3.09 5.24 -15.33
CA GLU A 197 3.17 6.39 -16.23
C GLU A 197 2.58 7.66 -15.60
N MET A 198 1.40 7.58 -14.98
CA MET A 198 0.79 8.71 -14.29
C MET A 198 1.65 9.21 -13.12
N LYS A 199 2.28 8.32 -12.35
CA LYS A 199 3.24 8.71 -11.31
C LYS A 199 4.45 9.45 -11.85
N LYS A 200 4.98 9.02 -13.00
CA LYS A 200 6.07 9.73 -13.67
C LYS A 200 5.64 11.12 -14.10
N GLN A 201 4.43 11.26 -14.66
CA GLN A 201 3.87 12.56 -15.05
C GLN A 201 3.74 13.51 -13.86
N ILE A 202 3.16 13.05 -12.75
CA ILE A 202 3.05 13.82 -11.50
C ILE A 202 4.45 14.25 -11.00
N SER A 203 5.43 13.34 -11.00
CA SER A 203 6.80 13.67 -10.58
C SER A 203 7.46 14.72 -11.49
N HIS A 204 7.21 14.66 -12.80
CA HIS A 204 7.68 15.67 -13.75
C HIS A 204 7.02 17.03 -13.53
N LEU A 205 5.72 17.06 -13.23
CA LEU A 205 4.98 18.28 -12.93
C LEU A 205 5.42 18.91 -11.60
N GLN A 206 5.66 18.09 -10.57
CA GLN A 206 6.22 18.53 -9.29
C GLN A 206 7.60 19.17 -9.47
N ARG A 207 8.51 18.51 -10.20
CA ARG A 207 9.84 19.07 -10.49
C ARG A 207 9.75 20.40 -11.24
N ARG A 208 8.80 20.56 -12.17
CA ARG A 208 8.58 21.84 -12.86
C ARG A 208 8.10 22.92 -11.90
N LEU A 209 7.17 22.59 -11.02
CA LEU A 209 6.64 23.51 -10.01
C LEU A 209 7.74 23.96 -9.03
N ASP A 210 8.60 23.05 -8.59
CA ASP A 210 9.75 23.35 -7.72
C ASP A 210 10.80 24.23 -8.43
N MET A 211 11.03 24.01 -9.72
CA MET A 211 11.94 24.82 -10.53
C MET A 211 11.40 26.24 -10.76
N GLU A 212 10.10 26.38 -11.02
CA GLU A 212 9.43 27.68 -11.15
C GLU A 212 9.43 28.46 -9.83
N GLN A 213 9.24 27.76 -8.70
CA GLN A 213 9.33 28.34 -7.35
C GLN A 213 10.76 28.73 -6.96
N ASN A 214 11.77 27.92 -7.29
CA ASN A 214 13.16 28.25 -7.00
C ASN A 214 13.69 29.39 -7.87
N ASN A 215 13.33 29.43 -9.16
CA ASN A 215 13.70 30.53 -10.05
C ASN A 215 13.05 31.86 -9.65
N SER A 216 11.80 31.84 -9.18
CA SER A 216 11.13 33.05 -8.67
C SER A 216 11.72 33.54 -7.34
N THR A 217 12.26 32.66 -6.50
CA THR A 217 12.90 33.02 -5.22
C THR A 217 14.34 33.55 -5.40
N ARG A 218 15.10 32.99 -6.35
CA ARG A 218 16.51 33.37 -6.61
C ARG A 218 16.65 34.67 -7.42
N ASN A 219 15.75 34.93 -8.38
CA ASN A 219 15.73 36.20 -9.13
C ASN A 219 15.19 37.39 -8.31
N ARG A 220 14.36 37.15 -7.29
CA ARG A 220 13.84 38.24 -6.43
C ARG A 220 14.86 38.72 -5.40
N ARG A 221 15.57 37.83 -4.69
CA ARG A 221 16.51 38.23 -3.61
C ARG A 221 17.78 38.94 -4.09
N GLY A 222 18.34 38.53 -5.22
CA GLY A 222 19.56 39.16 -5.77
C GLY A 222 19.32 40.55 -6.37
N SER A 223 18.13 40.78 -6.94
CA SER A 223 17.78 42.07 -7.55
C SER A 223 17.08 43.04 -6.58
N SER A 224 16.38 42.55 -5.54
CA SER A 224 15.69 43.43 -4.58
C SER A 224 16.66 44.10 -3.61
N LEU A 225 17.66 43.40 -3.08
CA LEU A 225 18.65 43.99 -2.16
C LEU A 225 19.46 45.11 -2.82
N GLY A 226 19.90 44.88 -4.06
CA GLY A 226 20.58 45.90 -4.87
C GLY A 226 19.69 47.12 -5.10
N ARG A 227 18.45 46.91 -5.60
CA ARG A 227 17.50 48.00 -5.85
C ARG A 227 17.09 48.75 -4.58
N MET A 228 16.84 48.06 -3.47
CA MET A 228 16.53 48.68 -2.18
C MET A 228 17.71 49.52 -1.68
N SER A 229 18.94 49.02 -1.77
CA SER A 229 20.12 49.78 -1.32
C SER A 229 20.31 51.05 -2.16
N LEU A 230 20.08 50.96 -3.48
CA LEU A 230 20.20 52.08 -4.41
C LEU A 230 19.09 53.10 -4.20
N TYR A 231 17.85 52.64 -3.99
CA TYR A 231 16.70 53.47 -3.67
C TYR A 231 16.87 54.18 -2.32
N LEU A 232 17.36 53.46 -1.30
CA LEU A 232 17.64 54.02 0.02
C LEU A 232 18.68 55.13 -0.10
N VAL A 233 19.84 54.86 -0.72
CA VAL A 233 20.91 55.85 -0.92
C VAL A 233 20.43 57.08 -1.71
N HIS A 234 19.59 56.90 -2.72
CA HIS A 234 19.09 58.02 -3.53
C HIS A 234 18.06 58.88 -2.79
N ASN A 235 17.22 58.28 -1.93
CA ASN A 235 16.10 59.00 -1.33
C ASN A 235 16.34 59.40 0.14
N LEU A 236 17.39 58.91 0.78
CA LEU A 236 17.66 59.18 2.19
C LEU A 236 17.83 60.68 2.49
N ASP A 237 18.56 61.41 1.64
CA ASP A 237 18.79 62.86 1.79
C ASP A 237 17.51 63.68 1.57
N HIS A 238 16.72 63.30 0.56
CA HIS A 238 15.44 63.91 0.25
C HIS A 238 14.38 63.66 1.33
N THR A 239 14.23 62.42 1.80
CA THR A 239 13.19 62.01 2.76
C THR A 239 13.51 62.47 4.19
N LEU A 240 14.80 62.54 4.56
CA LEU A 240 15.20 63.06 5.87
C LEU A 240 15.43 64.58 5.88
N HIS A 241 15.38 65.24 4.71
CA HIS A 241 15.70 66.66 4.54
C HIS A 241 17.08 67.04 5.11
N LEU A 242 18.07 66.16 4.95
CA LEU A 242 19.43 66.31 5.48
C LEU A 242 20.46 66.15 4.36
N SER A 243 21.53 66.94 4.43
CA SER A 243 22.67 66.77 3.52
C SER A 243 23.40 65.46 3.82
N ARG A 244 23.95 64.81 2.79
CA ARG A 244 24.66 63.52 2.90
C ARG A 244 25.79 63.54 3.93
N GLU A 245 26.49 64.66 4.06
CA GLU A 245 27.54 64.86 5.07
C GLU A 245 26.97 64.78 6.49
N LYS A 246 25.84 65.44 6.77
CA LYS A 246 25.18 65.39 8.07
C LYS A 246 24.63 64.01 8.42
N ILE A 247 24.27 63.22 7.41
CA ILE A 247 23.79 61.84 7.60
C ILE A 247 24.94 60.91 7.99
N LYS A 248 26.12 61.07 7.38
CA LYS A 248 27.31 60.26 7.69
C LYS A 248 27.82 60.48 9.11
N ASP A 249 27.74 61.72 9.59
CA ASP A 249 28.23 62.10 10.92
C ASP A 249 27.18 61.90 12.03
N MET A 250 25.98 61.43 11.69
CA MET A 250 24.88 61.24 12.64
C MET A 250 25.05 59.98 13.48
N PRO A 251 24.83 60.04 14.81
CA PRO A 251 24.76 58.84 15.65
C PRO A 251 23.71 57.86 15.13
N LEU A 252 24.05 56.57 15.11
CA LEU A 252 23.18 55.51 14.58
C LEU A 252 21.79 55.46 15.23
N GLU A 253 21.70 55.83 16.51
CA GLU A 253 20.44 55.88 17.27
C GLU A 253 19.52 57.02 16.81
N GLU A 254 20.09 58.20 16.56
CA GLU A 254 19.38 59.37 16.05
C GLU A 254 18.91 59.13 14.61
N LEU A 255 19.77 58.51 13.81
CA LEU A 255 19.46 58.12 12.44
C LEU A 255 18.34 57.08 12.41
N ARG A 256 18.40 56.04 13.25
CA ARG A 256 17.34 55.03 13.38
C ARG A 256 16.01 55.70 13.71
N TYR A 257 15.99 56.58 14.72
CA TYR A 257 14.78 57.28 15.14
C TYR A 257 14.16 58.09 13.99
N ARG A 258 14.96 58.89 13.28
CA ARG A 258 14.48 59.69 12.14
C ARG A 258 14.03 58.83 10.97
N PHE A 259 14.74 57.73 10.73
CA PHE A 259 14.39 56.79 9.67
C PHE A 259 13.05 56.10 9.95
N GLU A 260 12.83 55.65 11.19
CA GLU A 260 11.56 55.04 11.63
C GLU A 260 10.41 56.06 11.58
N GLU A 261 10.63 57.31 12.00
CA GLU A 261 9.64 58.39 11.92
C GLU A 261 9.18 58.66 10.48
N LYS A 262 10.13 58.62 9.54
CA LYS A 262 9.85 58.89 8.11
C LYS A 262 9.66 57.64 7.28
N LEU A 263 9.63 56.44 7.88
CA LEU A 263 9.54 55.19 7.14
C LEU A 263 8.29 55.12 6.26
N LEU A 264 7.17 55.66 6.75
CA LEU A 264 5.89 55.73 6.03
C LEU A 264 5.88 56.75 4.87
N HIS A 265 6.90 57.61 4.77
CA HIS A 265 7.06 58.56 3.67
C HIS A 265 7.89 57.99 2.52
N PHE A 266 8.50 56.81 2.69
CA PHE A 266 9.12 56.09 1.59
C PHE A 266 8.06 55.39 0.73
N ASP A 267 8.44 55.02 -0.49
CA ASP A 267 7.57 54.31 -1.41
C ASP A 267 7.00 53.03 -0.76
N PRO A 268 5.68 52.79 -0.84
CA PRO A 268 5.04 51.61 -0.24
C PRO A 268 5.65 50.27 -0.70
N ASP A 269 6.17 50.19 -1.92
CA ASP A 269 6.86 49.01 -2.43
C ASP A 269 8.23 48.85 -1.77
N PHE A 270 8.95 49.93 -1.50
CA PHE A 270 10.20 49.90 -0.73
C PHE A 270 9.97 49.43 0.72
N VAL A 271 8.94 49.96 1.39
CA VAL A 271 8.59 49.53 2.76
C VAL A 271 8.15 48.07 2.78
N ARG A 272 7.42 47.62 1.76
CA ARG A 272 7.04 46.21 1.60
C ARG A 272 8.27 45.32 1.41
N ASP A 273 9.21 45.72 0.57
CA ASP A 273 10.44 44.98 0.35
C ASP A 273 11.29 44.91 1.63
N MET A 274 11.36 45.99 2.42
CA MET A 274 12.02 46.02 3.72
C MET A 274 11.40 45.04 4.72
N LYS A 275 10.06 44.92 4.74
CA LYS A 275 9.35 43.92 5.55
C LYS A 275 9.61 42.49 5.07
N ILE A 276 9.56 42.25 3.77
CA ILE A 276 9.83 40.93 3.17
C ILE A 276 11.26 40.43 3.49
N ASN A 277 12.22 41.35 3.54
CA ASN A 277 13.61 41.04 3.86
C ASN A 277 13.92 41.09 5.37
N ASN A 278 12.90 41.22 6.22
CA ASN A 278 13.03 41.27 7.68
C ASN A 278 13.95 42.40 8.17
N PHE A 279 14.00 43.53 7.46
CA PHE A 279 14.69 44.75 7.90
C PHE A 279 13.79 45.62 8.76
N VAL A 280 12.47 45.48 8.59
CA VAL A 280 11.46 46.21 9.34
C VAL A 280 10.42 45.22 9.86
N ASP A 281 9.98 45.41 11.10
CA ASP A 281 8.96 44.59 11.75
C ASP A 281 7.52 44.98 11.35
N GLU A 282 6.53 44.29 11.92
CA GLU A 282 5.12 44.58 11.66
C GLU A 282 4.68 45.98 12.08
N TYR A 283 5.38 46.57 13.06
CA TYR A 283 5.14 47.90 13.63
C TYR A 283 5.95 49.01 12.95
N ALA A 284 6.58 48.72 11.81
CA ALA A 284 7.40 49.67 11.08
C ALA A 284 8.66 50.12 11.86
N LYS A 285 9.20 49.28 12.74
CA LYS A 285 10.48 49.50 13.42
C LYS A 285 11.61 48.70 12.79
N LEU A 286 12.82 49.23 12.82
CA LEU A 286 13.98 48.55 12.26
C LEU A 286 14.38 47.35 13.14
N THR A 287 14.56 46.20 12.50
CA THR A 287 15.13 45.01 13.13
C THR A 287 16.66 45.15 13.21
N PRO A 288 17.37 44.29 13.98
CA PRO A 288 18.84 44.28 13.98
C PRO A 288 19.45 44.14 12.57
N SER A 289 18.81 43.35 11.71
CA SER A 289 19.22 43.20 10.30
C SER A 289 18.99 44.48 9.50
N GLY A 290 17.89 45.21 9.76
CA GLY A 290 17.60 46.50 9.13
C GLY A 290 18.58 47.60 9.53
N ILE A 291 19.01 47.61 10.80
CA ILE A 291 20.04 48.54 11.29
C ILE A 291 21.36 48.30 10.54
N ASN A 292 21.77 47.03 10.39
CA ASN A 292 22.96 46.69 9.62
C ASN A 292 22.82 47.06 8.14
N PHE A 293 21.63 46.88 7.54
CA PHE A 293 21.35 47.30 6.17
C PHE A 293 21.47 48.82 5.99
N LEU A 294 20.88 49.60 6.91
CA LEU A 294 20.95 51.06 6.91
C LEU A 294 22.38 51.57 7.10
N SER A 295 23.12 51.00 8.04
CA SER A 295 24.53 51.33 8.28
C SER A 295 25.38 51.05 7.04
N ASN A 296 25.22 49.87 6.43
CA ASN A 296 25.93 49.50 5.21
C ASN A 296 25.57 50.39 4.00
N ALA A 297 24.33 50.87 3.92
CA ALA A 297 23.92 51.80 2.88
C ALA A 297 24.60 53.17 3.03
N ILE A 298 24.73 53.66 4.25
CA ILE A 298 25.37 54.96 4.55
C ILE A 298 26.88 54.91 4.34
N THR A 299 27.54 53.81 4.69
CA THR A 299 28.97 53.63 4.38
C THR A 299 29.23 53.63 2.87
N LYS A 300 28.22 53.31 2.05
CA LYS A 300 28.29 53.32 0.58
C LYS A 300 27.82 54.62 -0.08
N MET A 301 27.24 55.56 0.68
CA MET A 301 26.96 56.94 0.24
C MET A 301 28.26 57.73 0.11
#